data_AF-A0A936GRN7-F1
#
_entry.id   AF-A0A936GRN7-F1
#
_cell.length_a   1.000
_cell.length_b   1.000
_cell.length_c   1.000
_cell.angle_alpha   90.00
_cell.angle_beta   90.00
_cell.angle_gamma   90.00
#
_symmetry.space_group_name_H-M   'P 1'
#
loop_
_entity.id
_entity.type
_entity.pdbx_description
1 polymer ?
#
loop_
_entity_poly.entity_id
_entity_poly.type
_entity_poly.pdbx_seq_one_letter_code
_entity_poly.pdbx_strand_id
1 'polypeptide(L)'
;MVTKAAEAKEIFLIKDAPIPANELDHPSIPYLSRHALTRHYSIHEGWSSPGFFVGDSTNLDDLVCHWNLRAADISLWFVDINHLQRYSNVIPAWESSMRDMVSHWHEFKRHVAIWSRQEINDQKALEEIRKPFGALQLMVTNVTIYSWNGLNIRPPMMSFYQVSTLGLIGKERNKPKVTFSLIEKPFCDDAWFNTQHLVASISVTFGLYGDEQHTFNPPFVPELNEFYARTMHLEYNKLRIESERIGLIMDASDTDTFLYALPVSDLMERVFSMAGFSSKPSSAGLIARQLIARVGGLQGGRIFKIPGVRRLIKTHGPMASFNKRTALQLIGGNDQDNPSAKFDDHQGLYIEPRPYGTKLNPVAVFSHLVEKGLFRIGAELTCPSCRLVSWVALDTLKQQVTCELCGNEYDATRQLVNGEYHYRRSGVLGLEKNAQGAIPVVLTLQQLDTNFHGVYRENLYSSSLDLEPKDGIDLPKCETDFVWVIARPYPHRTVVILGECKDKGPIDATDIDNLRRVADSFPRKRFETFVLLAKLSPFTQEEIKHAKSLNDKYHRRAILLTSRELEPYHIYERTKTEFDIERERYGGTPDNLAEATVKMYFAEESSTDLQP
;
A
#
# COMPACT_ATOMS: atom_id res chain seq x y z
N MET A 1 -42.02 -8.28 11.27
CA MET A 1 -41.83 -9.15 12.46
C MET A 1 -41.30 -8.39 13.69
N VAL A 2 -41.32 -7.05 13.72
CA VAL A 2 -40.79 -6.24 14.85
C VAL A 2 -41.92 -5.71 15.77
N THR A 3 -43.17 -5.65 15.29
CA THR A 3 -44.32 -5.18 16.09
C THR A 3 -44.76 -6.12 17.22
N LYS A 4 -44.27 -7.37 17.27
CA LYS A 4 -44.49 -8.29 18.41
C LYS A 4 -43.33 -8.35 19.40
N ALA A 5 -42.21 -7.65 19.14
CA ALA A 5 -41.00 -7.72 19.97
C ALA A 5 -40.85 -6.55 20.96
N ALA A 6 -41.80 -5.62 20.99
CA ALA A 6 -41.74 -4.42 21.82
C ALA A 6 -42.68 -4.44 23.05
N GLU A 7 -43.49 -5.49 23.22
CA GLU A 7 -44.26 -5.67 24.46
C GLU A 7 -43.31 -6.09 25.58
N ALA A 8 -43.02 -5.16 26.50
CA ALA A 8 -42.23 -5.46 27.68
C ALA A 8 -42.98 -6.48 28.54
N LYS A 9 -42.34 -7.62 28.80
CA LYS A 9 -42.84 -8.65 29.72
C LYS A 9 -42.05 -8.55 31.01
N GLU A 10 -42.74 -8.34 32.13
CA GLU A 10 -42.11 -8.46 33.44
C GLU A 10 -41.86 -9.93 33.77
N ILE A 11 -40.64 -10.22 34.20
CA ILE A 11 -40.21 -11.56 34.62
C ILE A 11 -39.59 -11.43 36.01
N PHE A 12 -40.13 -12.18 36.96
CA PHE A 12 -39.66 -12.19 38.34
C PHE A 12 -38.67 -13.34 38.54
N LEU A 13 -37.40 -12.99 38.78
CA LEU A 13 -36.34 -13.95 39.09
C LEU A 13 -36.14 -14.01 40.61
N ILE A 14 -36.32 -15.19 41.20
CA ILE A 14 -36.06 -15.41 42.63
C ILE A 14 -34.53 -15.44 42.85
N LYS A 15 -34.05 -14.70 43.86
CA LYS A 15 -32.62 -14.48 44.11
C LYS A 15 -31.80 -15.77 44.23
N ASP A 16 -32.30 -16.76 44.96
CA ASP A 16 -31.58 -18.00 45.28
C ASP A 16 -32.10 -19.23 44.52
N ALA A 17 -32.89 -19.03 43.46
CA ALA A 17 -33.42 -20.12 42.64
C ALA A 17 -32.70 -20.24 41.29
N PRO A 18 -32.73 -21.43 40.64
CA PRO A 18 -32.31 -21.60 39.26
C PRO A 18 -33.01 -20.62 38.32
N ILE A 19 -32.24 -19.97 37.46
CA ILE A 19 -32.76 -19.14 36.38
C ILE A 19 -33.43 -20.08 35.36
N PRO A 20 -34.70 -19.83 34.98
CA PRO A 20 -35.38 -20.63 33.97
C PRO A 20 -34.67 -20.59 32.60
N ALA A 21 -34.64 -21.70 31.88
CA ALA A 21 -33.95 -21.77 30.57
C ALA A 21 -34.65 -20.93 29.48
N ASN A 22 -35.98 -20.77 29.57
CA ASN A 22 -36.79 -19.96 28.66
C ASN A 22 -36.47 -18.46 28.73
N GLU A 23 -35.67 -18.01 29.70
CA GLU A 23 -35.14 -16.63 29.71
C GLU A 23 -34.21 -16.36 28.53
N LEU A 24 -33.60 -17.40 27.95
CA LEU A 24 -32.77 -17.29 26.75
C LEU A 24 -33.59 -16.99 25.48
N ASP A 25 -34.89 -17.26 25.50
CA ASP A 25 -35.80 -16.99 24.36
C ASP A 25 -36.15 -15.49 24.25
N HIS A 26 -35.82 -14.71 25.28
CA HIS A 26 -36.11 -13.29 25.34
C HIS A 26 -34.86 -12.44 25.05
N PRO A 27 -34.94 -11.43 24.16
CA PRO A 27 -33.84 -10.51 23.95
C PRO A 27 -33.60 -9.69 25.22
N SER A 28 -32.43 -9.87 25.83
CA SER A 28 -32.01 -9.10 26.99
C SER A 28 -31.42 -7.74 26.59
N ILE A 29 -31.23 -6.82 27.54
CA ILE A 29 -30.52 -5.56 27.30
C ILE A 29 -29.18 -5.77 26.55
N PRO A 30 -28.34 -6.76 26.90
CA PRO A 30 -27.16 -7.12 26.12
C PRO A 30 -27.39 -7.48 24.64
N TYR A 31 -28.58 -7.96 24.26
CA TYR A 31 -28.92 -8.24 22.86
C TYR A 31 -29.23 -6.95 22.10
N LEU A 32 -29.89 -5.99 22.76
CA LEU A 32 -30.30 -4.73 22.13
C LEU A 32 -29.10 -3.90 21.64
N SER A 33 -27.95 -3.98 22.30
CA SER A 33 -26.73 -3.27 21.88
C SER A 33 -26.16 -3.74 20.54
N ARG A 34 -26.60 -4.90 20.02
CA ARG A 34 -26.21 -5.44 18.72
C ARG A 34 -27.36 -5.48 17.72
N HIS A 35 -28.58 -5.14 18.13
CA HIS A 35 -29.73 -5.28 17.27
C HIS A 35 -29.56 -4.48 15.97
N ALA A 36 -29.86 -5.11 14.82
CA ALA A 36 -29.65 -4.56 13.48
C ALA A 36 -28.20 -4.20 13.10
N LEU A 37 -27.21 -4.54 13.93
CA LEU A 37 -25.79 -4.38 13.60
C LEU A 37 -25.20 -5.68 13.08
N THR A 38 -24.41 -5.57 12.03
CA THR A 38 -23.67 -6.67 11.41
C THR A 38 -22.18 -6.38 11.43
N ARG A 39 -21.35 -7.43 11.48
CA ARG A 39 -19.89 -7.30 11.40
C ARG A 39 -19.51 -6.90 9.97
N HIS A 40 -18.73 -5.84 9.85
CA HIS A 40 -18.08 -5.50 8.59
C HIS A 40 -16.82 -6.37 8.38
N TYR A 41 -16.60 -6.84 7.15
CA TYR A 41 -15.57 -7.84 6.82
C TYR A 41 -14.12 -7.32 6.92
N SER A 42 -13.90 -6.01 6.85
CA SER A 42 -12.55 -5.40 6.80
C SER A 42 -11.73 -5.53 8.08
N ILE A 43 -12.37 -5.80 9.22
CA ILE A 43 -11.67 -6.00 10.49
C ILE A 43 -11.71 -7.50 10.81
N HIS A 44 -10.59 -8.18 10.58
CA HIS A 44 -10.44 -9.58 10.99
C HIS A 44 -10.60 -9.72 12.50
N GLU A 45 -11.52 -10.58 12.91
CA GLU A 45 -11.71 -10.94 14.31
C GLU A 45 -10.51 -11.69 14.87
N GLY A 46 -10.19 -11.41 16.13
CA GLY A 46 -9.26 -12.21 16.92
C GLY A 46 -9.96 -13.44 17.50
N TRP A 47 -9.68 -13.75 18.77
CA TRP A 47 -10.44 -14.70 19.57
C TRP A 47 -11.88 -14.23 19.72
N SER A 48 -12.80 -15.01 19.17
CA SER A 48 -14.24 -14.70 19.14
C SER A 48 -15.12 -15.87 19.58
N SER A 49 -14.53 -16.89 20.20
CA SER A 49 -15.23 -18.10 20.66
C SER A 49 -16.35 -17.74 21.65
N PRO A 50 -17.61 -18.06 21.34
CA PRO A 50 -18.72 -17.80 22.24
C PRO A 50 -18.68 -18.77 23.43
N GLY A 51 -19.43 -18.46 24.49
CA GLY A 51 -19.54 -19.35 25.64
C GLY A 51 -19.80 -18.61 26.94
N PHE A 52 -18.97 -18.85 27.94
CA PHE A 52 -19.18 -18.41 29.32
C PHE A 52 -18.04 -17.51 29.78
N PHE A 53 -18.36 -16.54 30.63
CA PHE A 53 -17.39 -15.84 31.44
C PHE A 53 -17.56 -16.26 32.90
N VAL A 54 -16.50 -16.72 33.55
CA VAL A 54 -16.51 -17.16 34.95
C VAL A 54 -15.78 -16.14 35.79
N GLY A 55 -16.49 -15.57 36.77
CA GLY A 55 -15.96 -14.57 37.69
C GLY A 55 -16.86 -14.37 38.90
N ASP A 56 -16.50 -13.39 39.73
CA ASP A 56 -17.26 -12.98 40.91
C ASP A 56 -18.10 -11.73 40.57
N SER A 57 -19.42 -11.79 40.73
CA SER A 57 -20.30 -10.64 40.41
C SER A 57 -20.12 -9.46 41.36
N THR A 58 -19.49 -9.67 42.53
CA THR A 58 -19.13 -8.59 43.46
C THR A 58 -17.79 -7.94 43.10
N ASN A 59 -17.04 -8.54 42.19
CA ASN A 59 -15.76 -8.04 41.71
C ASN A 59 -15.97 -7.16 40.46
N LEU A 60 -15.75 -5.84 40.60
CA LEU A 60 -15.89 -4.88 39.50
C LEU A 60 -15.03 -5.24 38.29
N ASP A 61 -13.84 -5.77 38.56
CA ASP A 61 -12.81 -6.08 37.59
C ASP A 61 -13.21 -7.27 36.67
N ASP A 62 -13.97 -8.21 37.21
CA ASP A 62 -14.59 -9.33 36.47
C ASP A 62 -15.78 -8.85 35.64
N LEU A 63 -16.64 -7.99 36.22
CA LEU A 63 -17.77 -7.40 35.50
C LEU A 63 -17.30 -6.56 34.30
N VAL A 64 -16.32 -5.67 34.51
CA VAL A 64 -15.74 -4.83 33.45
C VAL A 64 -15.11 -5.71 32.36
N CYS A 65 -14.39 -6.77 32.73
CA CYS A 65 -13.81 -7.69 31.77
C CYS A 65 -14.89 -8.39 30.93
N HIS A 66 -15.94 -8.93 31.56
CA HIS A 66 -17.06 -9.53 30.85
C HIS A 66 -17.71 -8.57 29.86
N TRP A 67 -18.01 -7.35 30.29
CA TRP A 67 -18.64 -6.34 29.44
C TRP A 67 -17.73 -5.89 28.29
N ASN A 68 -16.42 -5.78 28.51
CA ASN A 68 -15.47 -5.46 27.45
C ASN A 68 -15.39 -6.57 26.39
N LEU A 69 -15.39 -7.85 26.79
CA LEU A 69 -15.44 -8.97 25.85
C LEU A 69 -16.76 -9.00 25.06
N ARG A 70 -17.89 -8.73 25.72
CA ARG A 70 -19.20 -8.55 25.07
C ARG A 70 -19.18 -7.39 24.08
N ALA A 71 -18.57 -6.27 24.44
CA ALA A 71 -18.41 -5.10 23.56
C ALA A 71 -17.50 -5.38 22.35
N ALA A 72 -16.58 -6.35 22.48
CA ALA A 72 -15.81 -6.90 21.36
C ALA A 72 -16.63 -7.92 20.51
N ASP A 73 -17.95 -7.93 20.67
CA ASP A 73 -18.91 -8.80 19.99
C ASP A 73 -18.73 -10.30 20.25
N ILE A 74 -18.23 -10.67 21.44
CA ILE A 74 -18.12 -12.06 21.86
C ILE A 74 -19.41 -12.44 22.62
N SER A 75 -20.13 -13.45 22.13
CA SER A 75 -21.37 -13.93 22.76
C SER A 75 -21.06 -14.70 24.05
N LEU A 76 -21.12 -13.99 25.18
CA LEU A 76 -20.84 -14.56 26.50
C LEU A 76 -22.04 -14.51 27.43
N TRP A 77 -22.15 -15.53 28.28
CA TRP A 77 -23.00 -15.55 29.47
C TRP A 77 -22.15 -15.48 30.74
N PHE A 78 -22.49 -14.60 31.68
CA PHE A 78 -21.77 -14.48 32.96
C PHE A 78 -22.21 -15.56 33.95
N VAL A 79 -21.27 -16.33 34.48
CA VAL A 79 -21.48 -17.36 35.50
C VAL A 79 -20.76 -16.93 36.77
N ASP A 80 -21.55 -16.59 37.80
CA ASP A 80 -21.03 -16.22 39.10
C ASP A 80 -20.62 -17.45 39.91
N ILE A 81 -19.35 -17.53 40.27
CA ILE A 81 -18.76 -18.62 41.08
C ILE A 81 -19.42 -18.76 42.45
N ASN A 82 -19.96 -17.68 43.02
CA ASN A 82 -20.59 -17.68 44.33
C ASN A 82 -22.06 -18.14 44.27
N HIS A 83 -22.65 -18.22 43.07
CA HIS A 83 -24.07 -18.51 42.86
C HIS A 83 -24.30 -19.58 41.77
N LEU A 84 -23.43 -20.58 41.67
CA LEU A 84 -23.46 -21.61 40.61
C LEU A 84 -24.82 -22.33 40.45
N GLN A 85 -25.54 -22.57 41.55
CA GLN A 85 -26.85 -23.24 41.52
C GLN A 85 -27.88 -22.48 40.66
N ARG A 86 -27.74 -21.15 40.53
CA ARG A 86 -28.62 -20.34 39.69
C ARG A 86 -28.52 -20.69 38.21
N TYR A 87 -27.41 -21.27 37.77
CA TYR A 87 -27.12 -21.49 36.35
C TYR A 87 -27.35 -22.95 35.89
N SER A 88 -27.89 -23.82 36.75
CA SER A 88 -28.06 -25.25 36.46
C SER A 88 -28.85 -25.54 35.19
N ASN A 89 -29.86 -24.71 34.89
CA ASN A 89 -30.70 -24.85 33.69
C ASN A 89 -30.15 -24.03 32.51
N VAL A 90 -29.42 -22.95 32.79
CA VAL A 90 -28.93 -22.02 31.77
C VAL A 90 -27.67 -22.53 31.08
N ILE A 91 -26.73 -23.12 31.83
CA ILE A 91 -25.48 -23.68 31.28
C ILE A 91 -25.76 -24.68 30.14
N PRO A 92 -26.56 -25.74 30.32
CA PRO A 92 -26.81 -26.69 29.24
C PRO A 92 -27.58 -26.07 28.05
N ALA A 93 -28.55 -25.19 28.32
CA ALA A 93 -29.35 -24.55 27.27
C ALA A 93 -28.52 -23.57 26.41
N TRP A 94 -27.71 -22.73 27.07
CA TRP A 94 -26.81 -21.79 26.39
C TRP A 94 -25.71 -22.53 25.62
N GLU A 95 -25.14 -23.58 26.21
CA GLU A 95 -24.10 -24.36 25.56
C GLU A 95 -24.60 -25.00 24.26
N SER A 96 -25.79 -25.61 24.28
CA SER A 96 -26.43 -26.15 23.07
C SER A 96 -26.59 -25.08 22.00
N SER A 97 -27.11 -23.90 22.37
CA SER A 97 -27.30 -22.78 21.44
C SER A 97 -25.97 -22.27 20.87
N MET A 98 -24.91 -22.19 21.68
CA MET A 98 -23.59 -21.76 21.20
C MET A 98 -22.94 -22.81 20.32
N ARG A 99 -23.12 -24.11 20.61
CA ARG A 99 -22.65 -25.21 19.72
C ARG A 99 -23.34 -25.17 18.38
N ASP A 100 -24.66 -24.98 18.36
CA ASP A 100 -25.42 -24.85 17.12
C ASP A 100 -24.94 -23.64 16.31
N MET A 101 -24.67 -22.51 16.97
CA MET A 101 -24.12 -21.30 16.34
C MET A 101 -22.75 -21.54 15.66
N VAL A 102 -21.83 -22.24 16.34
CA VAL A 102 -20.49 -22.49 15.79
C VAL A 102 -20.41 -23.72 14.89
N SER A 103 -21.48 -24.53 14.78
CA SER A 103 -21.50 -25.77 13.99
C SER A 103 -21.14 -25.55 12.51
N HIS A 104 -21.51 -24.39 11.97
CA HIS A 104 -21.24 -23.99 10.59
C HIS A 104 -19.88 -23.30 10.39
N TRP A 105 -19.12 -23.03 11.46
CA TRP A 105 -17.83 -22.35 11.36
C TRP A 105 -16.74 -23.29 10.87
N HIS A 106 -15.55 -22.79 10.56
CA HIS A 106 -14.40 -23.65 10.25
C HIS A 106 -13.94 -24.42 11.51
N GLU A 107 -13.43 -25.64 11.33
CA GLU A 107 -13.06 -26.59 12.41
C GLU A 107 -12.28 -25.94 13.57
N PHE A 108 -11.25 -25.15 13.25
CA PHE A 108 -10.42 -24.46 14.24
C PHE A 108 -11.19 -23.43 15.11
N LYS A 109 -12.34 -22.94 14.66
CA LYS A 109 -13.22 -22.00 15.39
C LYS A 109 -14.46 -22.68 16.00
N ARG A 110 -14.67 -23.99 15.81
CA ARG A 110 -15.84 -24.74 16.35
C ARG A 110 -15.72 -25.03 17.84
N HIS A 111 -15.42 -24.02 18.63
CA HIS A 111 -15.15 -24.17 20.06
C HIS A 111 -16.04 -23.22 20.86
N VAL A 112 -16.68 -23.77 21.88
CA VAL A 112 -17.32 -23.00 22.95
C VAL A 112 -16.29 -22.84 24.06
N ALA A 113 -16.15 -21.62 24.58
CA ALA A 113 -15.07 -21.25 25.49
C ALA A 113 -15.55 -20.85 26.90
N ILE A 114 -14.69 -21.09 27.89
CA ILE A 114 -14.76 -20.51 29.23
C ILE A 114 -13.72 -19.40 29.29
N TRP A 115 -14.17 -18.17 29.50
CA TRP A 115 -13.34 -16.99 29.67
C TRP A 115 -13.22 -16.67 31.16
N SER A 116 -12.01 -16.36 31.63
CA SER A 116 -11.80 -15.92 33.02
C SER A 116 -10.58 -15.03 33.13
N ARG A 117 -10.53 -14.19 34.17
CA ARG A 117 -9.34 -13.43 34.57
C ARG A 117 -8.41 -14.20 35.50
N GLN A 118 -8.86 -15.33 36.04
CA GLN A 118 -8.06 -16.11 36.99
C GLN A 118 -6.81 -16.66 36.30
N GLU A 119 -5.66 -16.49 36.92
CA GLU A 119 -4.41 -17.04 36.41
C GLU A 119 -4.42 -18.56 36.45
N ILE A 120 -4.34 -19.18 35.27
CA ILE A 120 -4.29 -20.63 35.12
C ILE A 120 -2.82 -21.05 35.24
N ASN A 121 -2.37 -21.14 36.48
CA ASN A 121 -0.96 -21.42 36.79
C ASN A 121 -0.67 -22.93 36.96
N ASP A 122 -1.70 -23.74 37.20
CA ASP A 122 -1.58 -25.19 37.34
C ASP A 122 -2.86 -25.94 36.92
N GLN A 123 -2.78 -27.27 36.94
CA GLN A 123 -3.90 -28.18 36.60
C GLN A 123 -5.09 -28.00 37.56
N LYS A 124 -4.83 -27.65 38.82
CA LYS A 124 -5.86 -27.52 39.86
C LYS A 124 -6.74 -26.29 39.62
N ALA A 125 -6.14 -25.15 39.29
CA ALA A 125 -6.85 -23.93 38.90
C ALA A 125 -7.73 -24.16 37.65
N LEU A 126 -7.22 -24.93 36.68
CA LEU A 126 -7.99 -25.31 35.49
C LEU A 126 -9.20 -26.19 35.84
N GLU A 127 -9.04 -27.13 36.76
CA GLU A 127 -10.14 -27.98 37.26
C GLU A 127 -11.18 -27.16 38.02
N GLU A 128 -10.77 -26.18 38.82
CA GLU A 128 -11.67 -25.28 39.56
C GLU A 128 -12.56 -24.44 38.62
N ILE A 129 -11.99 -23.89 37.55
CA ILE A 129 -12.73 -23.12 36.53
C ILE A 129 -13.68 -24.02 35.73
N ARG A 130 -13.31 -25.29 35.49
CA ARG A 130 -14.13 -26.26 34.75
C ARG A 130 -15.22 -26.91 35.58
N LYS A 131 -15.06 -26.97 36.91
CA LYS A 131 -15.99 -27.62 37.85
C LYS A 131 -17.46 -27.22 37.63
N PRO A 132 -17.84 -25.95 37.37
CA PRO A 132 -19.22 -25.55 37.10
C PRO A 132 -19.86 -26.21 35.87
N PHE A 133 -19.04 -26.67 34.92
CA PHE A 133 -19.47 -27.16 33.61
C PHE A 133 -19.45 -28.70 33.51
N GLY A 134 -19.03 -29.41 34.57
CA GLY A 134 -19.05 -30.87 34.61
C GLY A 134 -18.26 -31.53 33.48
N ALA A 135 -18.92 -32.40 32.71
CA ALA A 135 -18.29 -33.16 31.62
C ALA A 135 -18.25 -32.41 30.26
N LEU A 136 -18.66 -31.13 30.21
CA LEU A 136 -18.67 -30.37 28.98
C LEU A 136 -17.24 -30.10 28.49
N GLN A 137 -17.00 -30.37 27.19
CA GLN A 137 -15.73 -30.09 26.55
C GLN A 137 -15.70 -28.63 26.07
N LEU A 138 -15.10 -27.77 26.90
CA LEU A 138 -14.98 -26.32 26.65
C LEU A 138 -13.50 -25.88 26.63
N MET A 139 -13.18 -24.98 25.71
CA MET A 139 -11.84 -24.37 25.61
C MET A 139 -11.70 -23.31 26.71
N VAL A 140 -10.64 -23.37 27.52
CA VAL A 140 -10.43 -22.33 28.55
C VAL A 140 -9.53 -21.23 27.98
N THR A 141 -10.00 -19.98 28.06
CA THR A 141 -9.32 -18.79 27.56
C THR A 141 -9.07 -17.83 28.72
N ASN A 142 -7.79 -17.62 29.04
CA ASN A 142 -7.41 -16.66 30.07
C ASN A 142 -7.35 -15.24 29.51
N VAL A 143 -7.95 -14.28 30.23
CA VAL A 143 -7.97 -12.86 29.87
C VAL A 143 -7.02 -12.11 30.77
N THR A 144 -5.95 -11.62 30.17
CA THR A 144 -4.95 -10.78 30.83
C THR A 144 -4.81 -9.47 30.07
N ILE A 145 -3.99 -8.55 30.61
CA ILE A 145 -3.60 -7.34 29.89
C ILE A 145 -2.95 -7.65 28.53
N TYR A 146 -2.31 -8.82 28.39
CA TYR A 146 -1.65 -9.25 27.14
C TYR A 146 -2.64 -9.82 26.11
N SER A 147 -3.86 -10.18 26.53
CA SER A 147 -4.94 -10.56 25.63
C SER A 147 -5.51 -9.34 24.86
N TRP A 148 -5.36 -8.13 25.41
CA TRP A 148 -5.75 -6.86 24.79
C TRP A 148 -4.60 -6.20 24.02
N ASN A 149 -3.86 -6.98 23.23
CA ASN A 149 -2.69 -6.53 22.47
C ASN A 149 -3.01 -6.03 21.05
N GLY A 150 -4.29 -5.93 20.69
CA GLY A 150 -4.74 -5.56 19.33
C GLY A 150 -4.68 -6.71 18.31
N LEU A 151 -4.31 -7.91 18.73
CA LEU A 151 -4.26 -9.13 17.92
C LEU A 151 -5.20 -10.22 18.47
N ASN A 152 -5.06 -10.56 19.75
CA ASN A 152 -5.79 -11.65 20.39
C ASN A 152 -7.27 -11.29 20.56
N ILE A 153 -7.63 -10.32 21.38
CA ILE A 153 -9.01 -9.82 21.44
C ILE A 153 -9.09 -8.57 20.57
N ARG A 154 -9.96 -8.62 19.57
CA ARG A 154 -10.10 -7.54 18.59
C ARG A 154 -11.57 -7.24 18.30
N PRO A 155 -12.08 -6.08 18.76
CA PRO A 155 -13.44 -5.65 18.45
C PRO A 155 -13.63 -5.53 16.93
N PRO A 156 -14.67 -6.16 16.36
CA PRO A 156 -15.01 -5.96 14.96
C PRO A 156 -15.57 -4.57 14.74
N MET A 157 -15.55 -4.10 13.50
CA MET A 157 -16.38 -2.96 13.12
C MET A 157 -17.81 -3.42 12.90
N MET A 158 -18.75 -2.69 13.49
CA MET A 158 -20.18 -2.94 13.36
C MET A 158 -20.82 -1.90 12.45
N SER A 159 -21.74 -2.32 11.60
CA SER A 159 -22.48 -1.44 10.67
C SER A 159 -23.94 -1.85 10.58
N PHE A 160 -24.83 -0.90 10.31
CA PHE A 160 -26.25 -1.18 10.08
C PHE A 160 -26.48 -1.92 8.74
N TYR A 161 -25.98 -1.37 7.65
CA TYR A 161 -25.99 -1.98 6.32
C TYR A 161 -24.95 -1.28 5.43
N GLN A 162 -24.79 -1.74 4.19
CA GLN A 162 -23.91 -1.16 3.17
C GLN A 162 -24.71 -0.83 1.91
N VAL A 163 -24.46 0.34 1.34
CA VAL A 163 -25.02 0.77 0.04
C VAL A 163 -23.91 1.27 -0.87
N SER A 164 -24.12 1.13 -2.17
CA SER A 164 -23.23 1.67 -3.21
C SER A 164 -23.93 2.81 -3.93
N THR A 165 -23.26 3.94 -4.05
CA THR A 165 -23.77 5.15 -4.74
C THR A 165 -22.78 5.61 -5.80
N LEU A 166 -23.27 6.31 -6.82
CA LEU A 166 -22.42 6.88 -7.87
C LEU A 166 -21.80 8.19 -7.37
N GLY A 167 -20.46 8.29 -7.42
CA GLY A 167 -19.74 9.53 -7.15
C GLY A 167 -19.50 10.33 -8.44
N LEU A 168 -19.80 11.63 -8.42
CA LEU A 168 -19.44 12.56 -9.48
C LEU A 168 -18.09 13.18 -9.16
N ILE A 169 -17.09 12.89 -10.01
CA ILE A 169 -15.74 13.45 -9.87
C ILE A 169 -15.66 14.75 -10.69
N GLY A 170 -15.30 15.82 -10.01
CA GLY A 170 -15.04 17.13 -10.61
C GLY A 170 -13.76 17.75 -10.07
N LYS A 171 -13.53 19.01 -10.44
CA LYS A 171 -12.46 19.83 -9.86
C LYS A 171 -13.06 21.09 -9.29
N GLU A 172 -12.65 21.45 -8.08
CA GLU A 172 -12.98 22.71 -7.44
C GLU A 172 -11.69 23.36 -6.97
N ARG A 173 -11.41 24.59 -7.43
CA ARG A 173 -10.14 25.30 -7.15
C ARG A 173 -8.90 24.44 -7.48
N ASN A 174 -8.94 23.73 -8.61
CA ASN A 174 -7.94 22.75 -9.07
C ASN A 174 -7.73 21.51 -8.19
N LYS A 175 -8.53 21.31 -7.13
CA LYS A 175 -8.49 20.09 -6.32
C LYS A 175 -9.53 19.09 -6.82
N PRO A 176 -9.17 17.82 -7.07
CA PRO A 176 -10.15 16.79 -7.36
C PRO A 176 -11.13 16.66 -6.19
N LYS A 177 -12.42 16.58 -6.53
CA LYS A 177 -13.53 16.49 -5.58
C LYS A 177 -14.48 15.40 -6.06
N VAL A 178 -14.89 14.52 -5.16
CA VAL A 178 -15.99 13.59 -5.40
C VAL A 178 -17.20 14.03 -4.59
N THR A 179 -18.35 14.14 -5.25
CA THR A 179 -19.65 14.45 -4.61
C THR A 179 -20.58 13.26 -4.81
N PHE A 180 -21.34 12.88 -3.78
CA PHE A 180 -22.21 11.72 -3.82
C PHE A 180 -23.42 11.88 -2.88
N SER A 181 -24.51 11.20 -3.20
CA SER A 181 -25.75 11.22 -2.42
C SER A 181 -25.69 10.22 -1.26
N LEU A 182 -26.24 10.62 -0.10
CA LEU A 182 -26.41 9.77 1.07
C LEU A 182 -27.78 9.09 1.01
N ILE A 183 -27.82 7.88 0.44
CA ILE A 183 -29.07 7.12 0.24
C ILE A 183 -29.37 6.19 1.42
N GLU A 184 -30.67 5.89 1.61
CA GLU A 184 -31.18 4.87 2.56
C GLU A 184 -30.86 5.10 4.05
N LYS A 185 -30.44 6.30 4.47
CA LYS A 185 -29.90 6.57 5.82
C LYS A 185 -30.80 6.00 6.96
N PRO A 186 -30.25 5.25 7.94
CA PRO A 186 -31.04 4.59 8.99
C PRO A 186 -31.39 5.53 10.14
N PHE A 187 -31.85 6.74 9.83
CA PHE A 187 -32.38 7.64 10.86
C PHE A 187 -33.80 7.21 11.23
N CYS A 188 -34.17 7.42 12.49
CA CYS A 188 -35.57 7.30 12.89
C CYS A 188 -36.34 8.52 12.36
N ASP A 189 -37.51 8.29 11.78
CA ASP A 189 -38.38 9.38 11.26
C ASP A 189 -39.00 10.24 12.37
N ASP A 190 -38.90 9.81 13.64
CA ASP A 190 -39.39 10.58 14.77
C ASP A 190 -38.48 11.78 15.05
N ALA A 191 -39.09 12.98 15.09
CA ALA A 191 -38.40 14.25 15.30
C ALA A 191 -37.55 14.29 16.58
N TRP A 192 -37.88 13.47 17.60
CA TRP A 192 -37.06 13.32 18.81
C TRP A 192 -35.62 12.91 18.49
N PHE A 193 -35.41 12.09 17.46
CA PHE A 193 -34.11 11.56 17.07
C PHE A 193 -33.37 12.40 16.02
N ASN A 194 -33.91 13.55 15.60
CA ASN A 194 -33.26 14.43 14.61
C ASN A 194 -31.94 15.06 15.12
N THR A 195 -31.66 14.96 16.42
CA THR A 195 -30.38 15.37 17.02
C THR A 195 -29.32 14.28 17.01
N GLN A 196 -29.68 13.06 16.58
CA GLN A 196 -28.72 11.98 16.43
C GLN A 196 -27.82 12.23 15.23
N HIS A 197 -26.55 11.86 15.40
CA HIS A 197 -25.57 11.84 14.32
C HIS A 197 -25.20 10.39 14.04
N LEU A 198 -25.04 10.06 12.76
CA LEU A 198 -24.53 8.77 12.32
C LEU A 198 -23.20 8.97 11.60
N VAL A 199 -22.41 7.89 11.50
CA VAL A 199 -21.17 7.90 10.71
C VAL A 199 -21.41 7.12 9.42
N ALA A 200 -21.24 7.80 8.29
CA ALA A 200 -21.14 7.18 6.98
C ALA A 200 -19.68 6.78 6.72
N SER A 201 -19.38 5.48 6.81
CA SER A 201 -18.06 4.92 6.49
C SER A 201 -17.91 4.73 4.98
N ILE A 202 -17.11 5.58 4.34
CA ILE A 202 -16.97 5.67 2.89
C ILE A 202 -15.70 4.98 2.42
N SER A 203 -15.82 4.09 1.45
CA SER A 203 -14.72 3.56 0.64
C SER A 203 -14.87 4.01 -0.80
N VAL A 204 -13.79 4.52 -1.40
CA VAL A 204 -13.78 4.93 -2.81
C VAL A 204 -13.12 3.83 -3.63
N THR A 205 -13.94 3.01 -4.27
CA THR A 205 -13.51 1.77 -4.96
C THR A 205 -12.68 2.01 -6.21
N PHE A 206 -12.92 3.12 -6.91
CA PHE A 206 -12.20 3.47 -8.14
C PHE A 206 -11.39 4.74 -7.92
N GLY A 207 -10.09 4.63 -8.17
CA GLY A 207 -9.17 5.74 -8.00
C GLY A 207 -9.34 6.85 -9.02
N LEU A 208 -8.55 7.90 -8.86
CA LEU A 208 -8.46 8.97 -9.85
C LEU A 208 -7.66 8.50 -11.07
N TYR A 209 -8.36 8.01 -12.09
CA TYR A 209 -7.72 7.52 -13.32
C TYR A 209 -6.76 8.57 -13.91
N GLY A 210 -5.47 8.23 -13.97
CA GLY A 210 -4.43 9.09 -14.53
C GLY A 210 -3.96 10.24 -13.63
N ASP A 211 -4.44 10.34 -12.38
CA ASP A 211 -3.94 11.30 -11.38
C ASP A 211 -3.28 10.55 -10.22
N GLU A 212 -1.96 10.39 -10.32
CA GLU A 212 -1.13 9.76 -9.29
C GLU A 212 -0.72 10.76 -8.17
N GLN A 213 -1.19 12.02 -8.24
CA GLN A 213 -0.77 13.10 -7.34
C GLN A 213 -1.77 13.34 -6.21
N HIS A 214 -2.94 12.71 -6.29
CA HIS A 214 -3.99 12.80 -5.30
C HIS A 214 -4.55 11.42 -4.96
N THR A 215 -5.12 11.27 -3.76
CA THR A 215 -5.75 10.02 -3.33
C THR A 215 -7.01 10.30 -2.50
N PHE A 216 -8.00 9.41 -2.59
CA PHE A 216 -9.12 9.37 -1.65
C PHE A 216 -8.93 8.34 -0.54
N ASN A 217 -7.85 7.56 -0.59
CA ASN A 217 -7.60 6.42 0.28
C ASN A 217 -6.29 6.62 1.08
N PRO A 218 -6.23 7.63 1.97
CA PRO A 218 -5.04 7.86 2.79
C PRO A 218 -4.79 6.69 3.76
N PRO A 219 -3.54 6.49 4.21
CA PRO A 219 -3.21 5.44 5.17
C PRO A 219 -3.86 5.71 6.54
N PHE A 220 -4.26 4.63 7.23
CA PHE A 220 -4.84 4.71 8.57
C PHE A 220 -3.78 5.09 9.61
N VAL A 221 -3.61 6.40 9.80
CA VAL A 221 -2.72 7.01 10.80
C VAL A 221 -3.54 8.02 11.62
N PRO A 222 -4.13 7.59 12.75
CA PRO A 222 -5.02 8.44 13.55
C PRO A 222 -4.40 9.76 14.00
N GLU A 223 -3.09 9.81 14.23
CA GLU A 223 -2.36 11.03 14.59
C GLU A 223 -2.42 12.11 13.49
N LEU A 224 -2.69 11.72 12.23
CA LEU A 224 -2.87 12.63 11.10
C LEU A 224 -4.34 12.96 10.82
N ASN A 225 -5.28 12.52 11.66
CA ASN A 225 -6.72 12.68 11.42
C ASN A 225 -7.13 14.14 11.19
N GLU A 226 -6.61 15.07 12.00
CA GLU A 226 -6.94 16.49 11.82
C GLU A 226 -6.43 17.04 10.49
N PHE A 227 -5.22 16.65 10.08
CA PHE A 227 -4.67 17.01 8.78
C PHE A 227 -5.55 16.47 7.63
N TYR A 228 -5.90 15.19 7.68
CA TYR A 228 -6.80 14.59 6.69
C TYR A 228 -8.12 15.34 6.64
N ALA A 229 -8.75 15.57 7.79
CA ALA A 229 -10.05 16.21 7.86
C ALA A 229 -10.05 17.65 7.34
N ARG A 230 -9.02 18.45 7.66
CA ARG A 230 -8.87 19.82 7.15
C ARG A 230 -8.59 19.88 5.66
N THR A 231 -8.01 18.82 5.09
CA THR A 231 -7.60 18.80 3.68
C THR A 231 -8.69 18.21 2.79
N MET A 232 -9.36 17.16 3.27
CA MET A 232 -10.34 16.37 2.52
C MET A 232 -11.78 16.85 2.71
N HIS A 233 -12.07 17.69 3.70
CA HIS A 233 -13.43 18.19 3.97
C HIS A 233 -13.41 19.66 4.42
N LEU A 234 -14.50 20.39 4.18
CA LEU A 234 -14.63 21.80 4.59
C LEU A 234 -14.81 21.92 6.12
N GLU A 235 -15.70 21.08 6.67
CA GLU A 235 -15.94 20.97 8.10
C GLU A 235 -15.05 19.85 8.68
N TYR A 236 -13.86 20.21 9.17
CA TYR A 236 -12.87 19.23 9.64
C TYR A 236 -13.39 18.37 10.81
N ASN A 237 -14.33 18.88 11.60
CA ASN A 237 -14.92 18.13 12.72
C ASN A 237 -15.85 16.99 12.25
N LYS A 238 -16.33 16.99 11.00
CA LYS A 238 -17.18 15.93 10.43
C LYS A 238 -16.41 14.71 9.90
N LEU A 239 -15.11 14.83 9.64
CA LEU A 239 -14.33 13.73 9.06
C LEU A 239 -13.50 12.99 10.11
N ARG A 240 -13.56 11.66 10.10
CA ARG A 240 -12.69 10.75 10.87
C ARG A 240 -12.07 9.71 9.94
N ILE A 241 -10.77 9.46 10.11
CA ILE A 241 -10.10 8.39 9.40
C ILE A 241 -10.48 7.04 10.01
N GLU A 242 -10.79 6.08 9.16
CA GLU A 242 -11.10 4.70 9.54
C GLU A 242 -10.14 3.75 8.82
N SER A 243 -10.04 2.51 9.30
CA SER A 243 -9.28 1.48 8.58
C SER A 243 -9.93 1.23 7.22
N GLU A 244 -9.17 1.52 6.16
CA GLU A 244 -9.53 1.41 4.72
C GLU A 244 -10.67 2.34 4.26
N ARG A 245 -11.09 3.30 5.10
CA ARG A 245 -12.30 4.11 4.89
C ARG A 245 -12.16 5.50 5.48
N ILE A 246 -13.10 6.37 5.11
CA ILE A 246 -13.29 7.70 5.70
C ILE A 246 -14.67 7.74 6.33
N GLY A 247 -14.74 7.92 7.64
CA GLY A 247 -15.99 8.18 8.36
C GLY A 247 -16.39 9.64 8.23
N LEU A 248 -17.59 9.90 7.69
CA LEU A 248 -18.22 11.21 7.71
C LEU A 248 -19.39 11.21 8.70
N ILE A 249 -19.37 12.14 9.65
CA ILE A 249 -20.49 12.41 10.55
C ILE A 249 -21.58 13.10 9.73
N MET A 250 -22.75 12.48 9.68
CA MET A 250 -23.92 12.93 8.92
C MET A 250 -25.14 13.15 9.82
N ASP A 251 -25.99 14.06 9.38
CA ASP A 251 -27.23 14.45 10.04
C ASP A 251 -28.45 13.83 9.33
N ALA A 252 -29.59 13.80 10.04
CA ALA A 252 -30.86 13.35 9.48
C ALA A 252 -31.28 14.17 8.24
N SER A 253 -30.88 15.44 8.16
CA SER A 253 -31.18 16.33 7.01
C SER A 253 -30.23 16.21 5.82
N ASP A 254 -29.04 15.62 5.98
CA ASP A 254 -28.02 15.63 4.92
C ASP A 254 -28.43 14.76 3.72
N THR A 255 -28.57 15.34 2.54
CA THR A 255 -28.96 14.61 1.32
C THR A 255 -27.75 14.09 0.52
N ASP A 256 -26.66 14.83 0.59
CA ASP A 256 -25.44 14.60 -0.17
C ASP A 256 -24.24 15.15 0.59
N THR A 257 -23.05 14.72 0.20
CA THR A 257 -21.79 15.18 0.76
C THR A 257 -20.68 15.03 -0.27
N PHE A 258 -19.46 15.39 0.11
CA PHE A 258 -18.30 15.35 -0.76
C PHE A 258 -17.01 15.04 -0.01
N LEU A 259 -15.98 14.67 -0.77
CA LEU A 259 -14.61 14.58 -0.32
C LEU A 259 -13.70 15.27 -1.33
N TYR A 260 -12.74 16.06 -0.85
CA TYR A 260 -11.58 16.47 -1.64
C TYR A 260 -10.52 15.38 -1.60
N ALA A 261 -9.85 15.16 -2.72
CA ALA A 261 -8.72 14.25 -2.77
C ALA A 261 -7.52 14.86 -2.04
N LEU A 262 -6.82 14.03 -1.27
CA LEU A 262 -5.64 14.41 -0.51
C LEU A 262 -4.43 14.50 -1.45
N PRO A 263 -3.69 15.62 -1.49
CA PRO A 263 -2.44 15.70 -2.25
C PRO A 263 -1.39 14.75 -1.65
N VAL A 264 -0.80 13.90 -2.49
CA VAL A 264 0.21 12.90 -2.04
C VAL A 264 1.46 13.59 -1.52
N SER A 265 1.84 14.75 -2.06
CA SER A 265 2.97 15.55 -1.55
C SER A 265 2.79 15.95 -0.08
N ASP A 266 1.60 16.44 0.25
CA ASP A 266 1.29 16.94 1.59
C ASP A 266 1.20 15.78 2.58
N LEU A 267 0.67 14.64 2.12
CA LEU A 267 0.68 13.39 2.88
C LEU A 267 2.11 12.95 3.20
N MET A 268 3.01 12.92 2.21
CA MET A 268 4.41 12.53 2.42
C MET A 268 5.09 13.46 3.42
N GLU A 269 4.87 14.78 3.30
CA GLU A 269 5.38 15.76 4.26
C GLU A 269 4.93 15.46 5.69
N ARG A 270 3.64 15.15 5.88
CA ARG A 270 3.09 14.83 7.20
C ARG A 270 3.59 13.49 7.76
N VAL A 271 3.76 12.48 6.90
CA VAL A 271 4.30 11.18 7.28
C VAL A 271 5.76 11.31 7.74
N PHE A 272 6.62 12.00 6.99
CA PHE A 272 8.02 12.23 7.39
C PHE A 272 8.15 13.20 8.58
N SER A 273 7.21 14.12 8.74
CA SER A 273 7.11 14.97 9.94
C SER A 273 6.94 14.16 11.22
N MET A 274 6.26 12.99 11.19
CA MET A 274 6.16 12.08 12.34
C MET A 274 7.47 11.36 12.66
N ALA A 275 8.36 11.24 11.67
CA ALA A 275 9.70 10.66 11.79
C ALA A 275 10.77 11.71 12.16
N GLY A 276 10.38 12.97 12.38
CA GLY A 276 11.30 14.05 12.79
C GLY A 276 11.92 14.85 11.64
N PHE A 277 11.43 14.69 10.40
CA PHE A 277 11.94 15.38 9.22
C PHE A 277 10.99 16.48 8.71
N SER A 278 11.55 17.51 8.10
CA SER A 278 10.91 18.34 7.08
C SER A 278 11.30 17.77 5.73
N SER A 279 10.31 17.42 4.89
CA SER A 279 10.58 16.82 3.57
C SER A 279 10.08 17.69 2.43
N LYS A 280 10.84 17.76 1.33
CA LYS A 280 10.44 18.47 0.10
C LYS A 280 10.84 17.65 -1.13
N PRO A 281 10.13 17.75 -2.27
CA PRO A 281 10.58 17.11 -3.50
C PRO A 281 11.96 17.64 -3.92
N SER A 282 12.91 16.73 -4.17
CA SER A 282 14.23 17.12 -4.67
C SER A 282 14.20 17.54 -6.14
N SER A 283 15.26 18.19 -6.61
CA SER A 283 15.40 18.52 -8.04
C SER A 283 15.43 17.28 -8.93
N ALA A 284 16.09 16.21 -8.49
CA ALA A 284 16.10 14.91 -9.17
C ALA A 284 14.70 14.26 -9.17
N GLY A 285 13.94 14.40 -8.07
CA GLY A 285 12.55 13.95 -7.99
C GLY A 285 11.63 14.68 -8.95
N LEU A 286 11.80 15.99 -9.13
CA LEU A 286 11.04 16.74 -10.13
C LEU A 286 11.32 16.25 -11.56
N ILE A 287 12.58 15.93 -11.87
CA ILE A 287 12.99 15.34 -13.15
C ILE A 287 12.33 13.97 -13.34
N ALA A 288 12.40 13.09 -12.34
CA ALA A 288 11.79 11.77 -12.37
C ALA A 288 10.27 11.85 -12.55
N ARG A 289 9.58 12.73 -11.81
CA ARG A 289 8.14 12.98 -11.95
C ARG A 289 7.75 13.44 -13.35
N GLN A 290 8.51 14.37 -13.94
CA GLN A 290 8.25 14.83 -15.30
C GLN A 290 8.48 13.71 -16.33
N LEU A 291 9.50 12.87 -16.12
CA LEU A 291 9.76 11.71 -16.98
C LEU A 291 8.61 10.69 -16.90
N ILE A 292 8.11 10.37 -15.70
CA ILE A 292 6.95 9.50 -15.48
C ILE A 292 5.72 10.05 -16.21
N ALA A 293 5.41 11.33 -16.02
CA ALA A 293 4.29 11.97 -16.70
C ALA A 293 4.43 11.91 -18.23
N ARG A 294 5.66 12.09 -18.75
CA ARG A 294 5.94 12.09 -20.19
C ARG A 294 5.74 10.71 -20.83
N VAL A 295 6.09 9.63 -20.12
CA VAL A 295 5.88 8.26 -20.63
C VAL A 295 4.45 7.75 -20.42
N GLY A 296 3.62 8.50 -19.68
CA GLY A 296 2.21 8.19 -19.46
C GLY A 296 1.92 7.47 -18.15
N GLY A 297 2.61 7.84 -17.07
CA GLY A 297 2.48 7.24 -15.73
C GLY A 297 3.50 6.14 -15.48
N LEU A 298 3.44 5.52 -14.29
CA LEU A 298 4.42 4.49 -13.89
C LEU A 298 4.51 3.35 -14.90
N GLN A 299 3.37 2.84 -15.38
CA GLN A 299 3.35 1.74 -16.36
C GLN A 299 3.92 2.12 -17.73
N GLY A 300 3.95 3.41 -18.08
CA GLY A 300 4.70 3.89 -19.26
C GLY A 300 6.20 3.67 -19.14
N GLY A 301 6.72 3.59 -17.91
CA GLY A 301 8.13 3.30 -17.61
C GLY A 301 8.61 1.91 -18.06
N ARG A 302 7.71 1.00 -18.45
CA ARG A 302 8.05 -0.34 -18.97
C ARG A 302 9.04 -0.30 -20.13
N ILE A 303 9.02 0.77 -20.93
CA ILE A 303 9.94 0.95 -22.04
C ILE A 303 11.42 0.90 -21.59
N PHE A 304 11.71 1.32 -20.36
CA PHE A 304 13.05 1.28 -19.78
C PHE A 304 13.48 -0.10 -19.30
N LYS A 305 12.60 -1.11 -19.31
CA LYS A 305 12.99 -2.53 -19.12
C LYS A 305 13.92 -3.01 -20.23
N ILE A 306 13.81 -2.42 -21.42
CA ILE A 306 14.61 -2.80 -22.59
C ILE A 306 16.01 -2.17 -22.46
N PRO A 307 17.09 -2.95 -22.29
CA PRO A 307 18.43 -2.40 -22.07
C PRO A 307 18.90 -1.51 -23.22
N GLY A 308 18.55 -1.88 -24.46
CA GLY A 308 18.88 -1.11 -25.66
C GLY A 308 18.29 0.30 -25.71
N VAL A 309 17.13 0.52 -25.08
CA VAL A 309 16.54 1.85 -24.92
C VAL A 309 17.41 2.70 -23.99
N ARG A 310 17.82 2.13 -22.85
CA ARG A 310 18.69 2.83 -21.89
C ARG A 310 20.05 3.15 -22.53
N ARG A 311 20.63 2.23 -23.30
CA ARG A 311 21.86 2.47 -24.07
C ARG A 311 21.69 3.58 -25.11
N LEU A 312 20.60 3.58 -25.87
CA LEU A 312 20.30 4.66 -26.81
C LEU A 312 20.30 6.03 -26.11
N ILE A 313 19.64 6.10 -24.95
CA ILE A 313 19.59 7.31 -24.13
C ILE A 313 20.97 7.64 -23.57
N LYS A 314 21.84 6.68 -23.25
CA LYS A 314 23.19 6.95 -22.73
C LYS A 314 24.16 7.44 -23.80
N THR A 315 24.19 6.77 -24.95
CA THR A 315 25.18 7.00 -26.02
C THR A 315 25.11 8.40 -26.60
N HIS A 316 23.91 8.93 -26.85
CA HIS A 316 23.75 10.24 -27.48
C HIS A 316 23.37 11.29 -26.44
N GLY A 317 24.26 12.24 -26.15
CA GLY A 317 24.01 13.35 -25.22
C GLY A 317 22.79 14.23 -25.60
N PRO A 318 22.38 15.17 -24.75
CA PRO A 318 21.19 16.00 -25.00
C PRO A 318 21.25 16.82 -26.30
N MET A 319 22.45 17.24 -26.71
CA MET A 319 22.67 17.99 -27.96
C MET A 319 22.97 17.09 -29.17
N ALA A 320 23.24 15.80 -28.96
CA ALA A 320 23.69 14.89 -30.01
C ALA A 320 22.49 14.32 -30.77
N SER A 321 22.53 14.42 -32.09
CA SER A 321 21.58 13.77 -32.99
C SER A 321 22.06 12.38 -33.40
N PHE A 322 21.11 11.55 -33.83
CA PHE A 322 21.36 10.21 -34.36
C PHE A 322 20.29 9.84 -35.41
N ASN A 323 20.61 8.96 -36.34
CA ASN A 323 19.65 8.50 -37.34
C ASN A 323 18.85 7.28 -36.84
N LYS A 324 17.75 6.96 -37.55
CA LYS A 324 16.88 5.82 -37.23
C LYS A 324 17.64 4.50 -37.20
N ARG A 325 18.58 4.27 -38.13
CA ARG A 325 19.34 3.02 -38.22
C ARG A 325 20.16 2.77 -36.95
N THR A 326 20.86 3.79 -36.45
CA THR A 326 21.60 3.72 -35.18
C THR A 326 20.67 3.41 -34.00
N ALA A 327 19.47 4.02 -33.96
CA ALA A 327 18.49 3.75 -32.91
C ALA A 327 18.04 2.29 -32.90
N LEU A 328 17.68 1.75 -34.07
CA LEU A 328 17.25 0.35 -34.19
C LEU A 328 18.37 -0.63 -33.83
N GLN A 329 19.61 -0.34 -34.23
CA GLN A 329 20.77 -1.16 -33.89
C GLN A 329 21.05 -1.18 -32.38
N LEU A 330 20.94 -0.04 -31.70
CA LEU A 330 21.13 0.03 -30.25
C LEU A 330 20.01 -0.65 -29.47
N ILE A 331 18.75 -0.47 -29.90
CA ILE A 331 17.58 -1.08 -29.27
C ILE A 331 17.58 -2.61 -29.43
N GLY A 332 17.81 -3.10 -30.65
CA GLY A 332 17.80 -4.53 -30.96
C GLY A 332 19.14 -5.25 -30.70
N GLY A 333 20.21 -4.50 -30.43
CA GLY A 333 21.55 -5.03 -30.21
C GLY A 333 21.70 -5.73 -28.86
N ASN A 334 22.73 -6.58 -28.76
CA ASN A 334 23.10 -7.22 -27.50
C ASN A 334 23.65 -6.19 -26.51
N ASP A 335 23.42 -6.42 -25.22
CA ASP A 335 24.07 -5.63 -24.18
C ASP A 335 25.53 -6.08 -23.99
N GLN A 336 26.48 -5.15 -24.11
CA GLN A 336 27.89 -5.44 -23.86
C GLN A 336 28.18 -5.63 -22.37
N ASP A 337 27.43 -4.95 -21.49
CA ASP A 337 27.54 -5.05 -20.05
C ASP A 337 26.76 -6.24 -19.48
N ASN A 338 25.79 -6.76 -20.25
CA ASN A 338 25.00 -7.93 -19.88
C ASN A 338 24.75 -8.84 -21.10
N PRO A 339 25.75 -9.66 -21.51
CA PRO A 339 25.66 -10.45 -22.74
C PRO A 339 24.50 -11.44 -22.81
N SER A 340 23.89 -11.78 -21.66
CA SER A 340 22.73 -12.66 -21.59
C SER A 340 21.41 -11.94 -21.91
N ALA A 341 21.35 -10.61 -21.79
CA ALA A 341 20.14 -9.83 -22.07
C ALA A 341 19.96 -9.62 -23.58
N LYS A 342 18.87 -10.16 -24.11
CA LYS A 342 18.50 -10.04 -25.54
C LYS A 342 17.19 -9.32 -25.69
N PHE A 343 17.01 -8.66 -26.84
CA PHE A 343 15.72 -8.07 -27.18
C PHE A 343 14.58 -9.11 -27.21
N ASP A 344 14.90 -10.36 -27.53
CA ASP A 344 13.96 -11.48 -27.56
C ASP A 344 13.23 -11.68 -26.22
N ASP A 345 13.90 -11.37 -25.11
CA ASP A 345 13.33 -11.46 -23.76
C ASP A 345 12.21 -10.44 -23.49
N HIS A 346 12.02 -9.47 -24.40
CA HIS A 346 11.04 -8.39 -24.32
C HIS A 346 9.99 -8.43 -25.44
N GLN A 347 9.99 -9.43 -26.31
CA GLN A 347 9.01 -9.54 -27.41
C GLN A 347 7.55 -9.60 -26.92
N GLY A 348 7.32 -10.11 -25.70
CA GLY A 348 6.02 -10.15 -25.03
C GLY A 348 5.67 -8.88 -24.24
N LEU A 349 6.59 -7.91 -24.12
CA LEU A 349 6.39 -6.74 -23.26
C LEU A 349 5.32 -5.81 -23.83
N TYR A 350 4.27 -5.54 -23.05
CA TYR A 350 3.24 -4.58 -23.42
C TYR A 350 3.70 -3.14 -23.11
N ILE A 351 3.82 -2.32 -24.15
CA ILE A 351 4.08 -0.86 -24.07
C ILE A 351 2.95 -0.05 -24.73
N GLU A 352 2.19 -0.66 -25.64
CA GLU A 352 1.09 -0.05 -26.38
C GLU A 352 0.17 -1.15 -26.93
N PRO A 353 -1.10 -0.84 -27.26
CA PRO A 353 -2.01 -1.76 -27.94
C PRO A 353 -1.42 -2.25 -29.27
N ARG A 354 -1.45 -3.58 -29.49
CA ARG A 354 -1.01 -4.21 -30.74
C ARG A 354 -1.98 -5.32 -31.16
N PRO A 355 -2.06 -5.65 -32.47
CA PRO A 355 -2.86 -6.78 -32.92
C PRO A 355 -2.45 -8.08 -32.23
N TYR A 356 -3.44 -8.92 -31.92
CA TYR A 356 -3.21 -10.19 -31.24
C TYR A 356 -2.15 -11.04 -31.95
N GLY A 357 -1.26 -11.67 -31.19
CA GLY A 357 -0.15 -12.48 -31.71
C GLY A 357 1.05 -11.69 -32.27
N THR A 358 1.00 -10.35 -32.29
CA THR A 358 2.11 -9.52 -32.78
C THR A 358 3.15 -9.28 -31.70
N LYS A 359 4.38 -9.73 -31.94
CA LYS A 359 5.53 -9.51 -31.07
C LYS A 359 6.03 -8.07 -31.13
N LEU A 360 6.54 -7.55 -30.02
CA LEU A 360 7.25 -6.28 -29.98
C LEU A 360 8.54 -6.38 -30.81
N ASN A 361 8.88 -5.31 -31.52
CA ASN A 361 10.10 -5.22 -32.32
C ASN A 361 10.78 -3.85 -32.13
N PRO A 362 12.08 -3.70 -32.49
CA PRO A 362 12.81 -2.44 -32.27
C PRO A 362 12.20 -1.22 -32.96
N VAL A 363 11.51 -1.41 -34.09
CA VAL A 363 10.85 -0.31 -34.82
C VAL A 363 9.67 0.23 -34.02
N ALA A 364 8.81 -0.65 -33.49
CA ALA A 364 7.69 -0.27 -32.63
C ALA A 364 8.18 0.44 -31.36
N VAL A 365 9.23 -0.09 -30.71
CA VAL A 365 9.87 0.54 -29.54
C VAL A 365 10.34 1.96 -29.87
N PHE A 366 11.05 2.14 -30.99
CA PHE A 366 11.55 3.45 -31.37
C PHE A 366 10.43 4.44 -31.71
N SER A 367 9.42 4.00 -32.47
CA SER A 367 8.23 4.81 -32.76
C SER A 367 7.52 5.25 -31.48
N HIS A 368 7.37 4.35 -30.52
CA HIS A 368 6.77 4.64 -29.22
C HIS A 368 7.55 5.72 -28.45
N LEU A 369 8.89 5.64 -28.43
CA LEU A 369 9.75 6.65 -27.78
C LEU A 369 9.60 8.05 -28.42
N VAL A 370 9.43 8.10 -29.75
CA VAL A 370 9.19 9.35 -30.49
C VAL A 370 7.78 9.88 -30.21
N GLU A 371 6.77 9.01 -30.18
CA GLU A 371 5.37 9.39 -29.89
C GLU A 371 5.21 9.94 -28.47
N LYS A 372 5.83 9.29 -27.47
CA LYS A 372 5.94 9.81 -26.10
C LYS A 372 6.82 11.06 -26.01
N GLY A 373 7.44 11.47 -27.11
CA GLY A 373 8.23 12.69 -27.23
C GLY A 373 9.45 12.72 -26.32
N LEU A 374 10.09 11.56 -26.13
CA LEU A 374 11.42 11.43 -25.54
C LEU A 374 12.51 11.77 -26.56
N PHE A 375 12.21 11.54 -27.84
CA PHE A 375 13.03 12.00 -28.98
C PHE A 375 12.18 12.84 -29.92
N ARG A 376 12.80 13.90 -30.44
CA ARG A 376 12.21 14.80 -31.45
C ARG A 376 12.91 14.58 -32.78
N ILE A 377 12.11 14.54 -33.85
CA ILE A 377 12.58 14.39 -35.23
C ILE A 377 13.01 15.74 -35.81
N GLY A 378 14.04 15.73 -36.65
CA GLY A 378 14.59 16.90 -37.32
C GLY A 378 15.55 16.52 -38.44
N ALA A 379 16.25 17.51 -38.98
CA ALA A 379 17.26 17.33 -40.02
C ALA A 379 18.59 17.95 -39.59
N GLU A 380 19.70 17.29 -39.90
CA GLU A 380 21.03 17.89 -39.81
C GLU A 380 21.31 18.67 -41.10
N LEU A 381 21.52 19.97 -40.96
CA LEU A 381 21.79 20.87 -42.07
C LEU A 381 23.17 21.51 -41.89
N THR A 382 23.94 21.55 -42.97
CA THR A 382 25.22 22.25 -43.04
C THR A 382 24.99 23.64 -43.59
N CYS A 383 25.32 24.68 -42.81
CA CYS A 383 25.21 26.05 -43.29
C CYS A 383 26.25 26.32 -44.40
N PRO A 384 25.86 26.80 -45.60
CA PRO A 384 26.82 27.10 -46.67
C PRO A 384 27.81 28.22 -46.32
N SER A 385 27.41 29.15 -45.44
CA SER A 385 28.25 30.30 -45.06
C SER A 385 29.31 29.95 -44.01
N CYS A 386 28.91 29.39 -42.87
CA CYS A 386 29.84 29.08 -41.78
C CYS A 386 30.34 27.62 -41.80
N ARG A 387 29.77 26.76 -42.64
CA ARG A 387 30.10 25.33 -42.81
C ARG A 387 29.90 24.47 -41.55
N LEU A 388 29.20 25.00 -40.55
CA LEU A 388 28.86 24.27 -39.34
C LEU A 388 27.56 23.48 -39.55
N VAL A 389 27.48 22.30 -38.94
CA VAL A 389 26.30 21.44 -38.93
C VAL A 389 25.44 21.81 -37.73
N SER A 390 24.15 22.03 -37.98
CA SER A 390 23.14 22.27 -36.95
C SER A 390 21.95 21.35 -37.16
N TRP A 391 21.44 20.78 -36.07
CA TRP A 391 20.19 20.02 -36.09
C TRP A 391 19.01 20.99 -35.98
N VAL A 392 18.07 20.90 -36.92
CA VAL A 392 16.85 21.73 -36.98
C VAL A 392 15.63 20.83 -36.81
N ALA A 393 14.77 21.17 -35.84
CA ALA A 393 13.58 20.37 -35.54
C ALA A 393 12.58 20.41 -36.70
N LEU A 394 11.88 19.30 -36.94
CA LEU A 394 10.96 19.15 -38.08
C LEU A 394 9.84 20.20 -38.10
N ASP A 395 9.33 20.60 -36.93
CA ASP A 395 8.28 21.60 -36.79
C ASP A 395 8.77 23.05 -36.99
N THR A 396 10.09 23.26 -36.96
CA THR A 396 10.74 24.54 -37.30
C THR A 396 11.35 24.54 -38.70
N LEU A 397 11.44 23.37 -39.33
CA LEU A 397 12.13 23.17 -40.59
C LEU A 397 11.35 23.84 -41.74
N LYS A 398 12.04 24.72 -42.46
CA LYS A 398 11.50 25.50 -43.58
C LYS A 398 12.39 25.32 -44.81
N GLN A 399 11.91 25.74 -45.98
CA GLN A 399 12.73 25.79 -47.19
C GLN A 399 13.90 26.77 -47.02
N GLN A 400 13.61 27.99 -46.54
CA GLN A 400 14.61 28.97 -46.12
C GLN A 400 14.83 28.85 -44.61
N VAL A 401 16.05 28.47 -44.22
CA VAL A 401 16.42 28.25 -42.82
C VAL A 401 17.44 29.29 -42.40
N THR A 402 17.23 29.91 -41.24
CA THR A 402 18.20 30.80 -40.60
C THR A 402 19.18 29.97 -39.77
N CYS A 403 20.47 30.11 -40.01
CA CYS A 403 21.49 29.43 -39.20
C CYS A 403 21.52 30.00 -37.78
N GLU A 404 21.32 29.16 -36.75
CA GLU A 404 21.37 29.58 -35.34
C GLU A 404 22.75 30.09 -34.90
N LEU A 405 23.82 29.76 -35.65
CA LEU A 405 25.20 30.11 -35.29
C LEU A 405 25.67 31.43 -35.92
N CYS A 406 25.40 31.65 -37.21
CA CYS A 406 25.86 32.86 -37.91
C CYS A 406 24.74 33.81 -38.35
N GLY A 407 23.47 33.43 -38.19
CA GLY A 407 22.31 34.26 -38.53
C GLY A 407 21.97 34.32 -40.03
N ASN A 408 22.78 33.75 -40.92
CA ASN A 408 22.51 33.78 -42.35
C ASN A 408 21.35 32.84 -42.72
N GLU A 409 20.50 33.31 -43.64
CA GLU A 409 19.47 32.49 -44.28
C GLU A 409 20.04 31.74 -45.48
N TYR A 410 19.61 30.49 -45.66
CA TYR A 410 19.97 29.68 -46.82
C TYR A 410 18.85 28.71 -47.21
N ASP A 411 18.82 28.34 -48.49
CA ASP A 411 17.90 27.33 -49.01
C ASP A 411 18.38 25.91 -48.63
N ALA A 412 17.60 25.23 -47.79
CA ALA A 412 17.88 23.87 -47.32
C ALA A 412 17.41 22.77 -48.30
N THR A 413 16.66 23.10 -49.37
CA THR A 413 15.97 22.13 -50.24
C THR A 413 16.90 21.02 -50.72
N ARG A 414 18.08 21.37 -51.23
CA ARG A 414 19.03 20.39 -51.79
C ARG A 414 19.55 19.41 -50.73
N GLN A 415 19.69 19.87 -49.49
CA GLN A 415 20.10 19.03 -48.36
C GLN A 415 18.94 18.16 -47.87
N LEU A 416 17.70 18.66 -47.94
CA LEU A 416 16.50 17.92 -47.54
C LEU A 416 16.11 16.82 -48.54
N VAL A 417 16.27 17.05 -49.84
CA VAL A 417 15.95 16.05 -50.89
C VAL A 417 16.79 14.77 -50.72
N ASN A 418 18.05 14.90 -50.31
CA ASN A 418 18.97 13.77 -50.14
C ASN A 418 19.26 13.45 -48.66
N GLY A 419 18.60 14.15 -47.73
CA GLY A 419 18.90 14.10 -46.30
C GLY A 419 18.17 12.97 -45.58
N GLU A 420 18.80 12.41 -44.56
CA GLU A 420 18.14 11.52 -43.61
C GLU A 420 17.57 12.30 -42.43
N TYR A 421 16.44 11.84 -41.88
CA TYR A 421 15.94 12.37 -40.61
C TYR A 421 16.82 11.93 -39.45
N HIS A 422 17.09 12.91 -38.59
CA HIS A 422 17.87 12.77 -37.38
C HIS A 422 17.01 13.05 -36.16
N TYR A 423 17.27 12.34 -35.08
CA TYR A 423 16.53 12.40 -33.85
C TYR A 423 17.44 12.88 -32.74
N ARG A 424 16.86 13.65 -31.82
CA ARG A 424 17.57 14.20 -30.68
C ARG A 424 16.69 14.12 -29.44
N ARG A 425 17.29 14.02 -28.25
CA ARG A 425 16.53 14.00 -26.99
C ARG A 425 15.67 15.26 -26.86
N SER A 426 14.48 15.11 -26.28
CA SER A 426 13.54 16.21 -26.08
C SER A 426 12.94 16.21 -24.67
N GLY A 427 12.33 17.33 -24.30
CA GLY A 427 11.74 17.54 -22.98
C GLY A 427 12.79 17.38 -21.88
N VAL A 428 12.42 16.69 -20.80
CA VAL A 428 13.27 16.46 -19.62
C VAL A 428 14.63 15.86 -19.98
N LEU A 429 14.66 14.89 -20.90
CA LEU A 429 15.88 14.21 -21.34
C LEU A 429 16.80 15.11 -22.19
N GLY A 430 16.24 16.17 -22.79
CA GLY A 430 16.97 17.14 -23.62
C GLY A 430 17.47 18.36 -22.87
N LEU A 431 16.87 18.68 -21.72
CA LEU A 431 17.24 19.84 -20.89
C LEU A 431 18.34 19.49 -19.88
N GLU A 432 18.24 18.33 -19.24
CA GLU A 432 19.11 17.97 -18.12
C GLU A 432 20.12 16.90 -18.49
N LYS A 433 21.41 17.19 -18.27
CA LYS A 433 22.49 16.23 -18.54
C LYS A 433 22.36 14.97 -17.66
N ASN A 434 21.82 15.14 -16.45
CA ASN A 434 21.72 14.09 -15.44
C ASN A 434 20.36 13.38 -15.41
N ALA A 435 19.44 13.66 -16.35
CA ALA A 435 18.11 13.04 -16.38
C ALA A 435 18.14 11.50 -16.53
N GLN A 436 19.28 10.94 -16.94
CA GLN A 436 19.53 9.50 -16.97
C GLN A 436 19.47 8.85 -15.57
N GLY A 437 19.85 9.59 -14.52
CA GLY A 437 19.81 9.11 -13.13
C GLY A 437 18.39 8.80 -12.65
N ALA A 438 17.36 9.38 -13.28
CA ALA A 438 15.97 9.08 -12.97
C ALA A 438 15.49 7.73 -13.54
N ILE A 439 16.18 7.15 -14.54
CA ILE A 439 15.72 5.93 -15.21
C ILE A 439 15.64 4.72 -14.25
N PRO A 440 16.67 4.43 -13.42
CA PRO A 440 16.58 3.40 -12.39
C PRO A 440 15.41 3.59 -11.42
N VAL A 441 15.12 4.83 -11.01
CA VAL A 441 13.99 5.17 -10.13
C VAL A 441 12.66 4.86 -10.81
N VAL A 442 12.45 5.36 -12.04
CA VAL A 442 11.22 5.12 -12.81
C VAL A 442 10.99 3.63 -13.04
N LEU A 443 12.06 2.89 -13.35
CA LEU A 443 11.96 1.44 -13.57
C LEU A 443 11.57 0.70 -12.29
N THR A 444 12.14 1.10 -11.15
CA THR A 444 11.85 0.49 -9.85
C THR A 444 10.42 0.77 -9.43
N LEU A 445 9.97 2.04 -9.48
CA LEU A 445 8.58 2.42 -9.19
C LEU A 445 7.59 1.71 -10.11
N GLN A 446 7.92 1.57 -11.39
CA GLN A 446 7.09 0.82 -12.34
C GLN A 446 6.97 -0.66 -11.92
N GLN A 447 8.05 -1.30 -11.45
CA GLN A 447 7.99 -2.67 -10.98
C GLN A 447 7.20 -2.82 -9.68
N LEU A 448 7.36 -1.91 -8.74
CA LEU A 448 6.54 -1.90 -7.52
C LEU A 448 5.06 -1.77 -7.89
N ASP A 449 4.72 -0.88 -8.81
CA ASP A 449 3.35 -0.72 -9.28
C ASP A 449 2.81 -2.00 -9.94
N THR A 450 3.60 -2.69 -10.77
CA THR A 450 3.17 -3.96 -11.41
C THR A 450 2.94 -5.09 -10.41
N ASN A 451 3.73 -5.17 -9.34
CA ASN A 451 3.69 -6.33 -8.42
C ASN A 451 2.83 -6.07 -7.18
N PHE A 452 2.70 -4.83 -6.74
CA PHE A 452 1.88 -4.46 -5.58
C PHE A 452 0.45 -4.06 -5.94
N HIS A 453 0.11 -4.01 -7.23
CA HIS A 453 -1.26 -3.70 -7.66
C HIS A 453 -2.26 -4.73 -7.13
N GLY A 454 -3.23 -4.26 -6.35
CA GLY A 454 -4.51 -4.94 -6.14
C GLY A 454 -5.63 -4.15 -6.84
N VAL A 455 -6.75 -4.80 -7.17
CA VAL A 455 -7.92 -4.16 -7.81
C VAL A 455 -8.42 -2.93 -7.04
N TYR A 456 -8.14 -2.86 -5.74
CA TYR A 456 -8.64 -1.83 -4.81
C TYR A 456 -7.57 -1.05 -4.04
N ARG A 457 -6.28 -1.17 -4.41
CA ARG A 457 -5.18 -0.49 -3.69
C ARG A 457 -4.58 0.63 -4.54
N GLU A 458 -4.80 1.87 -4.14
CA GLU A 458 -4.03 3.01 -4.65
C GLU A 458 -2.65 3.01 -3.99
N ASN A 459 -1.61 2.84 -4.80
CA ASN A 459 -0.23 2.95 -4.34
C ASN A 459 0.15 4.43 -4.22
N LEU A 460 0.78 4.81 -3.12
CA LEU A 460 1.19 6.18 -2.86
C LEU A 460 2.71 6.27 -2.95
N TYR A 461 3.25 7.18 -3.76
CA TYR A 461 4.69 7.28 -3.93
C TYR A 461 5.19 8.72 -4.09
N SER A 462 6.47 8.91 -3.80
CA SER A 462 7.23 10.11 -4.16
C SER A 462 8.48 9.69 -4.94
N SER A 463 8.85 10.46 -5.96
CA SER A 463 9.94 10.14 -6.90
C SER A 463 11.30 10.72 -6.51
N SER A 464 11.36 11.46 -5.40
CA SER A 464 12.53 11.68 -4.52
C SER A 464 12.12 12.69 -3.43
N LEU A 465 12.78 12.66 -2.27
CA LEU A 465 12.59 13.61 -1.19
C LEU A 465 13.93 14.07 -0.61
N ASP A 466 14.10 15.38 -0.48
CA ASP A 466 15.10 15.99 0.39
C ASP A 466 14.57 15.95 1.82
N LEU A 467 15.33 15.31 2.73
CA LEU A 467 15.00 15.17 4.14
C LEU A 467 15.92 16.05 4.98
N GLU A 468 15.33 17.03 5.66
CA GLU A 468 16.02 17.87 6.63
C GLU A 468 15.53 17.53 8.04
N PRO A 469 16.43 17.22 8.99
CA PRO A 469 16.02 16.99 10.36
C PRO A 469 15.41 18.27 10.96
N LYS A 470 14.35 18.13 11.76
CA LYS A 470 13.79 19.26 12.50
C LYS A 470 14.75 19.73 13.60
N ASP A 471 14.63 20.99 13.99
CA ASP A 471 15.48 21.61 14.99
C ASP A 471 15.56 20.77 16.28
N GLY A 472 16.79 20.50 16.72
CA GLY A 472 17.07 19.75 17.94
C GLY A 472 16.99 18.22 17.82
N ILE A 473 16.79 17.67 16.62
CA ILE A 473 16.78 16.22 16.37
C ILE A 473 18.08 15.78 15.69
N ASP A 474 18.79 14.81 16.29
CA ASP A 474 19.99 14.20 15.71
C ASP A 474 19.62 13.12 14.67
N LEU A 475 19.29 13.59 13.46
CA LEU A 475 19.03 12.78 12.28
C LEU A 475 19.84 13.30 11.09
N PRO A 476 20.17 12.45 10.10
CA PRO A 476 20.98 12.87 8.98
C PRO A 476 20.21 13.82 8.06
N LYS A 477 20.92 14.76 7.42
CA LYS A 477 20.41 15.44 6.24
C LYS A 477 20.75 14.59 5.02
N CYS A 478 19.74 14.09 4.31
CA CYS A 478 19.94 13.19 3.18
C CYS A 478 18.83 13.33 2.15
N GLU A 479 19.07 12.81 0.95
CA GLU A 479 18.05 12.60 -0.09
C GLU A 479 17.65 11.11 -0.09
N THR A 480 16.40 10.81 -0.41
CA THR A 480 15.96 9.45 -0.75
C THR A 480 15.44 9.43 -2.17
N ASP A 481 16.00 8.56 -3.02
CA ASP A 481 15.69 8.52 -4.46
C ASP A 481 14.21 8.24 -4.74
N PHE A 482 13.53 7.48 -3.88
CA PHE A 482 12.07 7.39 -3.89
C PHE A 482 11.52 6.97 -2.54
N VAL A 483 10.21 7.18 -2.37
CA VAL A 483 9.45 6.63 -1.25
C VAL A 483 8.19 5.98 -1.76
N TRP A 484 7.86 4.82 -1.21
CA TRP A 484 6.63 4.11 -1.50
C TRP A 484 5.85 3.84 -0.22
N VAL A 485 4.56 4.17 -0.18
CA VAL A 485 3.69 4.00 0.98
C VAL A 485 2.57 3.03 0.62
N ILE A 486 2.42 1.99 1.42
CA ILE A 486 1.33 1.00 1.29
C ILE A 486 0.43 1.12 2.51
N ALA A 487 -0.78 1.64 2.30
CA ALA A 487 -1.83 1.58 3.30
C ALA A 487 -2.19 0.10 3.57
N ARG A 488 -2.20 -0.29 4.85
CA ARG A 488 -2.68 -1.59 5.29
C ARG A 488 -3.86 -1.42 6.24
N PRO A 489 -4.83 -2.36 6.25
CA PRO A 489 -5.87 -2.35 7.25
C PRO A 489 -5.28 -2.50 8.63
N TYR A 490 -5.83 -1.79 9.61
CA TYR A 490 -5.56 -2.05 11.03
C TYR A 490 -5.75 -3.56 11.29
N PRO A 491 -4.95 -4.21 12.17
CA PRO A 491 -3.88 -3.67 12.99
C PRO A 491 -2.53 -3.69 12.27
N HIS A 492 -2.51 -4.06 10.99
CA HIS A 492 -1.29 -4.00 10.21
C HIS A 492 -0.86 -2.55 10.04
N ARG A 493 0.44 -2.36 10.12
CA ARG A 493 1.06 -1.03 10.06
C ARG A 493 1.11 -0.56 8.62
N THR A 494 1.04 0.75 8.43
CA THR A 494 1.30 1.34 7.11
C THR A 494 2.76 1.05 6.75
N VAL A 495 3.00 0.56 5.54
CA VAL A 495 4.37 0.28 5.11
C VAL A 495 4.96 1.51 4.44
N VAL A 496 6.21 1.82 4.76
CA VAL A 496 7.04 2.82 4.09
C VAL A 496 8.28 2.13 3.52
N ILE A 497 8.50 2.23 2.22
CA ILE A 497 9.71 1.74 1.56
C ILE A 497 10.54 2.96 1.19
N LEU A 498 11.76 3.01 1.71
CA LEU A 498 12.76 4.02 1.37
C LEU A 498 13.68 3.45 0.29
N GLY A 499 13.84 4.18 -0.80
CA GLY A 499 14.51 3.70 -1.99
C GLY A 499 15.84 4.40 -2.26
N GLU A 500 16.82 3.61 -2.71
CA GLU A 500 18.06 4.07 -3.35
C GLU A 500 18.22 3.38 -4.69
N CYS A 501 18.54 4.12 -5.74
CA CYS A 501 18.55 3.64 -7.12
C CYS A 501 19.80 4.10 -7.86
N LYS A 502 20.65 3.15 -8.26
CA LYS A 502 21.85 3.45 -9.06
C LYS A 502 21.79 2.78 -10.43
N ASP A 503 22.39 3.43 -11.41
CA ASP A 503 22.62 2.80 -12.71
C ASP A 503 23.79 1.83 -12.64
N LYS A 504 25.03 2.35 -12.51
CA LYS A 504 26.26 1.56 -12.31
C LYS A 504 27.09 1.97 -11.09
N GLY A 505 26.86 3.16 -10.54
CA GLY A 505 27.63 3.71 -9.41
C GLY A 505 27.45 2.89 -8.12
N PRO A 506 28.41 2.95 -7.18
CA PRO A 506 28.30 2.22 -5.92
C PRO A 506 27.18 2.79 -5.05
N ILE A 507 26.58 1.93 -4.23
CA ILE A 507 25.82 2.31 -3.03
C ILE A 507 26.77 2.19 -1.85
N ASP A 508 27.09 3.31 -1.21
CA ASP A 508 28.12 3.34 -0.17
C ASP A 508 27.56 3.13 1.25
N ALA A 509 28.46 3.01 2.23
CA ALA A 509 28.05 2.79 3.62
C ALA A 509 27.27 3.98 4.23
N THR A 510 27.51 5.20 3.72
CA THR A 510 26.83 6.42 4.17
C THR A 510 25.38 6.41 3.68
N ASP A 511 25.15 6.01 2.43
CA ASP A 511 23.80 5.84 1.87
C ASP A 511 22.98 4.87 2.75
N ILE A 512 23.59 3.72 3.08
CA ILE A 512 22.96 2.70 3.93
C ILE A 512 22.69 3.22 5.33
N ASP A 513 23.66 3.91 5.97
CA ASP A 513 23.47 4.44 7.32
C ASP A 513 22.39 5.53 7.38
N ASN A 514 22.35 6.41 6.38
CA ASN A 514 21.33 7.43 6.27
C ASN A 514 19.93 6.81 6.17
N LEU A 515 19.73 5.88 5.23
CA LEU A 515 18.44 5.19 5.05
C LEU A 515 18.04 4.39 6.29
N ARG A 516 19.01 3.76 6.96
CA ARG A 516 18.80 3.05 8.23
C ARG A 516 18.28 4.00 9.31
N ARG A 517 18.93 5.15 9.51
CA ARG A 517 18.53 6.16 10.50
C ARG A 517 17.16 6.75 10.19
N VAL A 518 16.86 7.01 8.91
CA VAL A 518 15.52 7.45 8.49
C VAL A 518 14.48 6.37 8.79
N ALA A 519 14.72 5.10 8.41
CA ALA A 519 13.80 4.00 8.70
C ALA A 519 13.56 3.82 10.21
N ASP A 520 14.61 3.87 11.02
CA ASP A 520 14.54 3.68 12.47
C ASP A 520 13.80 4.82 13.20
N SER A 521 13.72 6.00 12.59
CA SER A 521 13.05 7.18 13.17
C SER A 521 11.52 7.12 13.10
N PHE A 522 10.95 6.25 12.26
CA PHE A 522 9.49 6.13 12.13
C PHE A 522 8.83 5.50 13.37
N PRO A 523 7.66 6.00 13.81
CA PRO A 523 6.92 5.40 14.92
C PRO A 523 6.51 3.94 14.65
N ARG A 524 7.19 2.99 15.32
CA ARG A 524 7.00 1.53 15.13
C ARG A 524 5.58 0.99 15.37
N LYS A 525 4.75 1.75 16.09
CA LYS A 525 3.33 1.44 16.33
C LYS A 525 2.44 1.72 15.12
N ARG A 526 2.89 2.56 14.18
CA ARG A 526 2.13 3.01 13.00
C ARG A 526 2.74 2.55 11.69
N PHE A 527 4.07 2.51 11.65
CA PHE A 527 4.80 2.24 10.43
C PHE A 527 5.66 0.99 10.53
N GLU A 528 5.76 0.32 9.40
CA GLU A 528 6.72 -0.74 9.13
C GLU A 528 7.57 -0.30 7.95
N THR A 529 8.90 -0.35 8.10
CA THR A 529 9.83 0.27 7.16
C THR A 529 10.68 -0.75 6.43
N PHE A 530 10.81 -0.60 5.12
CA PHE A 530 11.73 -1.35 4.29
C PHE A 530 12.73 -0.41 3.62
N VAL A 531 13.91 -0.92 3.31
CA VAL A 531 14.94 -0.20 2.54
C VAL A 531 15.19 -0.99 1.27
N LEU A 532 14.90 -0.38 0.12
CA LEU A 532 15.02 -0.98 -1.19
C LEU A 532 16.19 -0.35 -1.94
N LEU A 533 17.16 -1.19 -2.27
CA LEU A 533 18.33 -0.85 -3.06
C LEU A 533 18.15 -1.44 -4.45
N ALA A 534 18.11 -0.59 -5.47
CA ALA A 534 17.95 -0.99 -6.86
C ALA A 534 19.17 -0.59 -7.68
N LYS A 535 19.71 -1.54 -8.46
CA LYS A 535 20.88 -1.28 -9.31
C LYS A 535 20.73 -1.90 -10.69
N LEU A 536 21.05 -1.17 -11.76
CA LEU A 536 21.00 -1.73 -13.13
C LEU A 536 22.23 -2.58 -13.49
N SER A 537 23.15 -2.75 -12.55
CA SER A 537 24.28 -3.68 -12.59
C SER A 537 24.30 -4.59 -11.35
N PRO A 538 25.07 -5.68 -11.36
CA PRO A 538 25.24 -6.51 -10.16
C PRO A 538 25.73 -5.72 -8.95
N PHE A 539 25.30 -6.12 -7.75
CA PHE A 539 25.86 -5.65 -6.49
C PHE A 539 27.23 -6.28 -6.25
N THR A 540 28.15 -5.49 -5.72
CA THR A 540 29.44 -5.96 -5.22
C THR A 540 29.28 -6.63 -3.85
N GLN A 541 30.27 -7.43 -3.43
CA GLN A 541 30.22 -8.09 -2.12
C GLN A 541 30.20 -7.09 -0.95
N GLU A 542 30.90 -5.95 -1.08
CA GLU A 542 30.85 -4.89 -0.07
C GLU A 542 29.46 -4.23 0.00
N GLU A 543 28.79 -3.99 -1.13
CA GLU A 543 27.41 -3.48 -1.16
C GLU A 543 26.44 -4.47 -0.50
N ILE A 544 26.57 -5.77 -0.80
CA ILE A 544 25.76 -6.83 -0.17
C ILE A 544 26.00 -6.86 1.34
N LYS A 545 27.25 -6.75 1.78
CA LYS A 545 27.62 -6.71 3.20
C LYS A 545 27.03 -5.49 3.92
N HIS A 546 27.13 -4.31 3.32
CA HIS A 546 26.49 -3.10 3.88
C HIS A 546 24.97 -3.27 3.93
N ALA A 547 24.34 -3.76 2.88
CA ALA A 547 22.89 -3.95 2.86
C ALA A 547 22.42 -5.02 3.86
N LYS A 548 23.21 -6.07 4.12
CA LYS A 548 22.94 -7.07 5.16
C LYS A 548 22.84 -6.43 6.55
N SER A 549 23.56 -5.33 6.82
CA SER A 549 23.51 -4.60 8.09
C SER A 549 22.18 -3.89 8.36
N LEU A 550 21.33 -3.72 7.35
CA LEU A 550 19.98 -3.18 7.52
C LEU A 550 19.05 -4.17 8.23
N ASN A 551 19.37 -5.47 8.20
CA ASN A 551 18.61 -6.50 8.89
C ASN A 551 19.13 -6.70 10.32
N ASP A 552 18.23 -7.10 11.22
CA ASP A 552 18.58 -7.57 12.56
C ASP A 552 17.99 -8.97 12.82
N LYS A 553 18.19 -9.49 14.05
CA LYS A 553 17.75 -10.85 14.43
C LYS A 553 16.23 -11.05 14.30
N TYR A 554 15.45 -9.99 14.45
CA TYR A 554 13.99 -10.02 14.52
C TYR A 554 13.32 -9.27 13.35
N HIS A 555 14.07 -8.51 12.56
CA HIS A 555 13.54 -7.67 11.50
C HIS A 555 14.34 -7.80 10.21
N ARG A 556 13.66 -8.28 9.17
CA ARG A 556 14.18 -8.35 7.79
C ARG A 556 13.54 -7.23 6.98
N ARG A 557 14.33 -6.26 6.55
CA ARG A 557 13.85 -5.04 5.88
C ARG A 557 14.64 -4.64 4.63
N ALA A 558 15.81 -5.22 4.41
CA ALA A 558 16.60 -4.99 3.22
C ALA A 558 15.97 -5.68 2.00
N ILE A 559 15.82 -4.95 0.91
CA ILE A 559 15.38 -5.46 -0.39
C ILE A 559 16.44 -5.08 -1.43
N LEU A 560 16.99 -6.07 -2.14
CA LEU A 560 17.95 -5.83 -3.22
C LEU A 560 17.32 -6.25 -4.56
N LEU A 561 17.31 -5.34 -5.53
CA LEU A 561 16.86 -5.60 -6.89
C LEU A 561 17.93 -5.20 -7.90
N THR A 562 18.21 -6.08 -8.85
CA THR A 562 19.10 -5.79 -9.98
C THR A 562 18.33 -5.72 -11.29
N SER A 563 19.02 -5.50 -12.41
CA SER A 563 18.45 -5.67 -13.75
C SER A 563 17.76 -7.04 -13.94
N ARG A 564 18.23 -8.10 -13.28
CA ARG A 564 17.62 -9.43 -13.33
C ARG A 564 16.17 -9.45 -12.83
N GLU A 565 15.86 -8.60 -11.86
CA GLU A 565 14.53 -8.46 -11.25
C GLU A 565 13.71 -7.30 -11.86
N LEU A 566 14.38 -6.26 -12.35
CA LEU A 566 13.74 -5.05 -12.85
C LEU A 566 13.28 -5.14 -14.33
N GLU A 567 13.96 -5.94 -15.14
CA GLU A 567 13.69 -6.11 -16.57
C GLU A 567 12.58 -7.09 -16.98
N PRO A 568 12.30 -8.18 -16.24
CA PRO A 568 11.19 -9.08 -16.55
C PRO A 568 9.83 -8.41 -16.38
N TYR A 569 8.73 -9.07 -16.77
CA TYR A 569 7.41 -8.50 -16.55
C TYR A 569 7.09 -8.44 -15.05
N HIS A 570 7.35 -9.53 -14.31
CA HIS A 570 7.25 -9.61 -12.84
C HIS A 570 8.61 -9.83 -12.17
N ILE A 571 8.80 -9.32 -10.95
CA ILE A 571 10.11 -9.21 -10.27
C ILE A 571 10.93 -10.52 -10.25
N TYR A 572 10.30 -11.67 -9.98
CA TYR A 572 11.02 -12.97 -9.90
C TYR A 572 10.69 -13.92 -11.04
N GLU A 573 10.15 -13.43 -12.15
CA GLU A 573 9.75 -14.27 -13.28
C GLU A 573 10.89 -15.13 -13.82
N ARG A 574 12.11 -14.56 -13.90
CA ARG A 574 13.31 -15.22 -14.43
C ARG A 574 14.13 -15.94 -13.35
N THR A 575 14.05 -15.52 -12.08
CA THR A 575 14.93 -15.99 -11.00
C THR A 575 14.26 -16.98 -10.04
N LYS A 576 12.93 -17.16 -10.10
CA LYS A 576 12.20 -18.04 -9.17
C LYS A 576 12.71 -19.48 -9.12
N THR A 577 13.05 -20.06 -10.26
CA THR A 577 13.48 -21.47 -10.35
C THR A 577 14.90 -21.64 -9.83
N GLU A 578 15.74 -20.63 -10.01
CA GLU A 578 17.15 -20.64 -9.60
C GLU A 578 17.30 -20.55 -8.07
N PHE A 579 16.43 -19.79 -7.41
CA PHE A 579 16.52 -19.51 -5.96
C PHE A 579 15.40 -20.12 -5.13
N ASP A 580 14.66 -21.09 -5.69
CA ASP A 580 13.52 -21.76 -5.05
C ASP A 580 12.57 -20.77 -4.34
N ILE A 581 12.15 -19.76 -5.11
CA ILE A 581 11.19 -18.76 -4.65
C ILE A 581 9.80 -19.38 -4.86
N GLU A 582 9.15 -19.72 -3.74
CA GLU A 582 7.85 -20.37 -3.71
C GLU A 582 6.86 -19.67 -4.65
N ARG A 583 6.20 -20.45 -5.52
CA ARG A 583 5.24 -19.96 -6.51
C ARG A 583 4.06 -19.20 -5.89
N GLU A 584 3.77 -19.40 -4.61
CA GLU A 584 2.70 -18.72 -3.88
C GLU A 584 3.16 -17.37 -3.28
N ARG A 585 4.47 -17.12 -3.21
CA ARG A 585 5.10 -15.86 -2.75
C ARG A 585 5.66 -15.05 -3.92
N TYR A 586 4.84 -14.79 -4.94
CA TYR A 586 5.17 -13.72 -5.90
C TYR A 586 5.51 -12.46 -5.09
N GLY A 587 6.53 -11.70 -5.50
CA GLY A 587 7.03 -10.49 -4.83
C GLY A 587 6.03 -9.33 -4.78
N GLY A 588 4.78 -9.61 -4.41
CA GLY A 588 3.65 -8.72 -4.28
C GLY A 588 3.47 -8.15 -2.88
N THR A 589 4.38 -8.46 -1.95
CA THR A 589 4.51 -7.75 -0.66
C THR A 589 5.97 -7.40 -0.41
N PRO A 590 6.26 -6.32 0.33
CA PRO A 590 7.62 -5.98 0.75
C PRO A 590 8.27 -7.09 1.60
N ASP A 591 7.48 -7.77 2.42
CA ASP A 591 7.91 -8.92 3.22
C ASP A 591 8.46 -10.05 2.32
N ASN A 592 7.73 -10.41 1.25
CA ASN A 592 8.18 -11.42 0.29
C ASN A 592 9.48 -11.00 -0.41
N LEU A 593 9.61 -9.72 -0.77
CA LEU A 593 10.84 -9.19 -1.39
C LEU A 593 12.04 -9.25 -0.44
N ALA A 594 11.84 -8.92 0.84
CA ALA A 594 12.89 -8.98 1.85
C ALA A 594 13.31 -10.43 2.15
N GLU A 595 12.35 -11.36 2.19
CA GLU A 595 12.65 -12.80 2.33
C GLU A 595 13.42 -13.36 1.13
N ALA A 596 13.02 -13.01 -0.09
CA ALA A 596 13.72 -13.41 -1.30
C ALA A 596 15.15 -12.83 -1.33
N THR A 597 15.32 -11.58 -0.89
CA THR A 597 16.64 -10.95 -0.76
C THR A 597 17.57 -11.76 0.15
N VAL A 598 17.08 -12.26 1.28
CA VAL A 598 17.88 -13.12 2.17
C VAL A 598 18.32 -14.38 1.45
N LYS A 599 17.42 -15.05 0.74
CA LYS A 599 17.72 -16.28 -0.01
C LYS A 599 18.74 -16.04 -1.13
N MET A 600 18.63 -14.92 -1.85
CA MET A 600 19.44 -14.64 -3.04
C MET A 600 20.81 -14.06 -2.73
N TYR A 601 20.90 -13.18 -1.72
CA TYR A 601 22.10 -12.37 -1.49
C TYR A 601 22.78 -12.59 -0.13
N PHE A 602 22.05 -13.07 0.89
CA PHE A 602 22.59 -13.16 2.26
C PHE A 602 22.81 -14.58 2.78
N ALA A 603 22.34 -15.59 2.05
CA ALA A 603 22.62 -16.98 2.34
C ALA A 603 24.14 -17.20 2.29
N GLU A 604 24.69 -17.82 3.34
CA GLU A 604 26.09 -18.23 3.34
C GLU A 604 26.23 -19.41 2.38
N GLU A 605 27.28 -19.41 1.54
CA GLU A 605 27.68 -20.61 0.80
C GLU A 605 27.92 -21.69 1.85
N SER A 606 27.02 -22.68 1.94
CA SER A 606 27.26 -23.86 2.74
C SER A 606 28.52 -24.49 2.17
N SER A 607 29.61 -24.41 2.93
CA SER A 607 30.88 -25.03 2.62
C SER A 607 30.67 -26.52 2.35
N THR A 608 30.57 -26.88 1.07
CA THR A 608 30.84 -28.22 0.58
C THR A 608 32.34 -28.45 0.64
N ASP A 609 32.86 -28.57 1.86
CA ASP A 609 34.11 -29.26 2.16
C ASP A 609 33.75 -30.55 2.90
N LEU A 610 33.14 -31.46 2.15
CA LEU A 610 33.22 -32.89 2.44
C LEU A 610 34.04 -33.51 1.31
N GLN A 611 35.34 -33.62 1.54
CA GLN A 611 36.19 -34.63 0.93
C GLN A 611 37.32 -35.01 1.90
N PRO A 612 37.78 -36.27 1.87
CA PRO A 612 37.08 -37.55 1.73
C PRO A 612 36.84 -38.24 3.09
#